data_AF-A0A8B6GP36-F1
#
_entry.id   AF-A0A8B6GP36-F1
#
_cell.length_a   1.000
_cell.length_b   1.000
_cell.length_c   1.000
_cell.angle_alpha   90.00
_cell.angle_beta   90.00
_cell.angle_gamma   90.00
#
_symmetry.space_group_name_H-M   'P 1'
#
loop_
_entity.id
_entity.type
_entity.pdbx_description
1 polymer ?
#
loop_
_entity_poly.entity_id
_entity_poly.type
_entity_poly.pdbx_seq_one_letter_code
_entity_poly.pdbx_strand_id
1 'polypeptide(L)'
;HQTFVHILESASKQDWIAVAGFIRHTLSEISVQMGHIKEVFLRSDNAGCYHSGNLWIALTCISQQTGIKIKRYDYSEAQSGKSYCDAKIAHLRRKIRMCVANGNNVTTVEEMKQAKNEGLGVAGCQVAVNADTSELQKVLNYEIFV
;
A
#
# COMPACT_ATOMS: atom_id res chain seq x y z
N HIS A 1 5.72 -5.27 14.63
CA HIS A 1 4.73 -4.81 13.64
C HIS A 1 5.47 -4.11 12.51
N GLN A 2 5.27 -4.53 11.26
CA GLN A 2 5.86 -3.91 10.08
C GLN A 2 4.81 -3.08 9.34
N THR A 3 5.21 -1.96 8.75
CA THR A 3 4.33 -1.03 8.04
C THR A 3 4.92 -0.74 6.68
N PHE A 4 4.20 -1.09 5.62
CA PHE A 4 4.56 -0.75 4.26
C PHE A 4 3.89 0.57 3.89
N VAL A 5 4.69 1.51 3.40
CA VAL A 5 4.26 2.87 3.07
C VAL A 5 4.51 3.10 1.59
N HIS A 6 3.44 3.29 0.84
CA HIS A 6 3.50 3.63 -0.57
C HIS A 6 3.40 5.15 -0.73
N ILE A 7 4.33 5.75 -1.47
CA ILE A 7 4.29 7.15 -1.89
C ILE A 7 3.82 7.19 -3.33
N LEU A 8 2.84 8.04 -3.59
CA LEU A 8 2.24 8.24 -4.90
C LEU A 8 2.57 9.65 -5.39
N GLU A 9 2.75 9.79 -6.69
CA GLU A 9 2.81 11.09 -7.34
C GLU A 9 1.44 11.78 -7.28
N SER A 10 1.46 13.11 -7.25
CA SER A 10 0.26 13.95 -7.08
C SER A 10 -0.82 13.73 -8.14
N ALA A 11 -0.46 13.19 -9.31
CA ALA A 11 -1.38 12.86 -10.40
C ALA A 11 -2.03 11.46 -10.25
N SER A 12 -1.60 10.64 -9.30
CA SER A 12 -2.12 9.28 -9.11
C SER A 12 -3.48 9.31 -8.41
N LYS A 13 -4.51 8.78 -9.06
CA LYS A 13 -5.82 8.59 -8.45
C LYS A 13 -5.78 7.39 -7.51
N GLN A 14 -6.26 7.57 -6.27
CA GLN A 14 -6.48 6.47 -5.34
C GLN A 14 -7.77 5.74 -5.69
N ASP A 15 -7.73 4.92 -6.74
CA ASP A 15 -8.82 4.05 -7.17
C ASP A 15 -8.54 2.59 -6.78
N TRP A 16 -9.43 1.69 -7.21
CA TRP A 16 -9.31 0.27 -6.91
C TRP A 16 -8.06 -0.37 -7.56
N ILE A 17 -7.54 0.18 -8.66
CA ILE A 17 -6.34 -0.32 -9.34
C ILE A 17 -5.12 -0.01 -8.46
N ALA A 18 -5.04 1.22 -7.95
CA ALA A 18 -4.00 1.60 -7.01
C ALA A 18 -4.02 0.69 -5.76
N VAL A 19 -5.20 0.42 -5.20
CA VAL A 19 -5.37 -0.49 -4.06
C VAL A 19 -4.87 -1.90 -4.38
N ALA A 20 -5.25 -2.46 -5.52
CA ALA A 20 -4.78 -3.77 -5.97
C ALA A 20 -3.24 -3.80 -6.10
N GLY A 21 -2.64 -2.72 -6.63
CA GLY A 21 -1.19 -2.53 -6.72
C GLY A 21 -0.50 -2.59 -5.37
N PHE A 22 -1.05 -1.90 -4.37
CA PHE A 22 -0.48 -1.89 -3.01
C PHE A 22 -0.57 -3.25 -2.35
N ILE A 23 -1.71 -3.94 -2.48
CA ILE A 23 -1.88 -5.29 -1.93
C ILE A 23 -0.86 -6.24 -2.57
N ARG A 24 -0.77 -6.24 -3.91
CA ARG A 24 0.18 -7.07 -4.66
C ARG A 24 1.61 -6.83 -4.21
N HIS A 25 2.07 -5.58 -4.25
CA HIS A 25 3.42 -5.22 -3.84
C HIS A 25 3.70 -5.63 -2.39
N THR A 26 2.76 -5.37 -1.47
CA THR A 26 2.92 -5.73 -0.05
C THR A 26 3.05 -7.23 0.13
N LEU A 27 2.23 -8.03 -0.56
CA LEU A 27 2.30 -9.49 -0.47
C LEU A 27 3.55 -10.06 -1.14
N SER A 28 4.03 -9.46 -2.24
CA SER A 28 5.34 -9.80 -2.83
C SER A 28 6.47 -9.58 -1.84
N GLU A 29 6.51 -8.41 -1.19
CA GLU A 29 7.51 -8.12 -0.16
C GLU A 29 7.40 -9.09 1.02
N ILE A 30 6.20 -9.40 1.49
CA ILE A 30 5.99 -10.39 2.56
C ILE A 30 6.47 -11.78 2.13
N SER A 31 6.22 -12.19 0.88
CA SER A 31 6.65 -13.48 0.36
C SER A 31 8.17 -13.61 0.35
N VAL A 32 8.88 -12.54 -0.03
CA VAL A 32 10.34 -12.47 -0.04
C VAL A 32 10.92 -12.38 1.38
N GLN A 33 10.42 -11.47 2.20
CA GLN A 33 10.96 -11.18 3.54
C GLN A 33 10.55 -12.23 4.58
N MET A 34 9.40 -12.88 4.39
CA MET A 34 8.75 -13.78 5.35
C MET A 34 8.17 -15.00 4.63
N GLY A 35 9.01 -15.75 3.90
CA GLY A 35 8.58 -16.87 3.05
C GLY A 35 7.83 -18.02 3.74
N HIS A 36 7.77 -18.04 5.08
CA HIS A 36 6.93 -18.96 5.85
C HIS A 36 5.44 -18.55 5.88
N ILE A 37 5.11 -17.30 5.58
CA ILE A 37 3.73 -16.81 5.50
C ILE A 37 3.13 -17.25 4.17
N LYS A 38 2.09 -18.08 4.23
CA LYS A 38 1.39 -18.62 3.05
C LYS A 38 -0.06 -18.18 2.92
N GLU A 39 -0.65 -17.68 4.01
CA GLU A 39 -2.04 -17.24 4.04
C GLU A 39 -2.14 -15.90 4.78
N VAL A 40 -3.05 -15.04 4.33
CA VAL A 40 -3.30 -13.72 4.94
C VAL A 40 -4.79 -13.42 5.06
N PHE A 41 -5.12 -12.62 6.07
CA PHE A 41 -6.42 -11.98 6.26
C PHE A 41 -6.21 -10.48 6.09
N LEU A 42 -6.96 -9.86 5.18
CA LEU A 42 -6.84 -8.45 4.85
C LEU A 42 -8.01 -7.67 5.46
N ARG A 43 -7.75 -6.45 5.92
CA ARG A 43 -8.79 -5.52 6.38
C ARG A 43 -8.49 -4.11 5.88
N SER A 44 -9.51 -3.42 5.38
CA SER A 44 -9.44 -2.03 4.91
C SER A 44 -10.48 -1.14 5.62
N ASP A 45 -10.43 0.16 5.34
CA ASP A 45 -11.57 1.04 5.62
C ASP A 45 -12.70 0.80 4.60
N ASN A 46 -13.88 1.40 4.83
CA ASN A 46 -15.05 1.21 3.97
C ASN A 46 -15.18 2.27 2.87
N ALA A 47 -14.07 2.85 2.39
CA ALA A 47 -14.10 3.75 1.25
C ALA A 47 -14.33 3.00 -0.06
N GLY A 48 -14.97 3.65 -1.04
CA GLY A 48 -15.36 3.03 -2.31
C GLY A 48 -14.18 2.48 -3.14
N CYS A 49 -12.95 2.96 -2.94
CA CYS A 49 -11.76 2.41 -3.60
C CYS A 49 -11.38 1.00 -3.10
N TYR A 50 -11.84 0.60 -1.91
CA TYR A 50 -11.67 -0.74 -1.35
C TYR A 50 -12.85 -1.66 -1.65
N HIS A 51 -13.98 -1.12 -2.11
CA HIS A 51 -15.23 -1.85 -2.32
C HIS A 51 -15.67 -1.80 -3.79
N SER A 52 -14.92 -2.48 -4.67
CA SER A 52 -15.30 -2.69 -6.07
C SER A 52 -15.24 -4.17 -6.44
N GLY A 53 -16.16 -4.63 -7.31
CA GLY A 53 -16.14 -6.02 -7.81
C GLY A 53 -14.84 -6.37 -8.53
N ASN A 54 -14.23 -5.40 -9.21
CA ASN A 54 -12.95 -5.58 -9.89
C ASN A 54 -11.82 -5.85 -8.89
N LEU A 55 -11.82 -5.20 -7.73
CA LEU A 55 -10.83 -5.48 -6.70
C LEU A 55 -10.98 -6.91 -6.19
N TRP A 56 -12.20 -7.37 -5.93
CA TRP A 56 -12.47 -8.76 -5.51
C TRP A 56 -11.92 -9.79 -6.48
N ILE A 57 -12.12 -9.59 -7.78
CA ILE A 57 -11.55 -10.43 -8.84
C ILE A 57 -10.01 -10.38 -8.78
N ALA A 58 -9.44 -9.17 -8.71
CA ALA A 58 -7.99 -8.97 -8.66
C ALA A 58 -7.32 -9.67 -7.47
N LEU A 59 -7.97 -9.78 -6.30
CA LEU A 59 -7.41 -10.47 -5.13
C LEU A 59 -7.08 -11.94 -5.42
N THR A 60 -7.86 -12.59 -6.28
CA THR A 60 -7.61 -13.99 -6.69
C THR A 60 -6.33 -14.08 -7.51
N CYS A 61 -6.19 -13.20 -8.52
CA CYS A 61 -5.00 -13.12 -9.35
C CYS A 61 -3.74 -12.76 -8.53
N ILE A 62 -3.87 -11.78 -7.62
CA ILE A 62 -2.77 -11.38 -6.71
C ILE A 62 -2.32 -12.58 -5.85
N SER A 63 -3.26 -13.40 -5.36
CA SER A 63 -2.91 -14.58 -4.57
C SER A 63 -2.06 -15.57 -5.38
N GLN A 64 -2.39 -15.78 -6.65
CA GLN A 64 -1.63 -16.65 -7.55
C GLN A 64 -0.24 -16.07 -7.84
N GLN A 65 -0.15 -14.78 -8.16
CA GLN A 65 1.11 -14.12 -8.50
C GLN A 65 2.11 -14.05 -7.33
N THR A 66 1.61 -13.85 -6.12
CA THR A 66 2.46 -13.66 -4.93
C THR A 66 2.77 -14.95 -4.19
N GLY A 67 2.02 -16.02 -4.49
CA GLY A 67 2.08 -17.30 -3.77
C GLY A 67 1.52 -17.23 -2.34
N ILE A 68 0.84 -16.14 -1.98
CA ILE A 68 0.19 -15.95 -0.68
C ILE A 68 -1.32 -15.98 -0.88
N LYS A 69 -2.00 -16.93 -0.22
CA LYS A 69 -3.45 -17.06 -0.30
C LYS A 69 -4.16 -16.00 0.54
N ILE A 70 -4.93 -15.13 -0.10
CA ILE A 70 -5.83 -14.20 0.58
C ILE A 70 -7.09 -14.97 1.01
N LYS A 71 -7.25 -15.20 2.31
CA LYS A 71 -8.36 -16.02 2.85
C LYS A 71 -9.64 -15.23 3.06
N ARG A 72 -9.49 -13.94 3.35
CA ARG A 72 -10.60 -13.05 3.66
C ARG A 72 -10.17 -11.61 3.43
N TYR A 73 -11.13 -10.80 2.97
CA TYR A 73 -10.98 -9.36 2.90
C TYR A 73 -12.17 -8.69 3.59
N ASP A 74 -11.89 -8.02 4.70
CA ASP A 74 -12.88 -7.38 5.54
C ASP A 74 -12.84 -5.85 5.42
N TYR A 75 -13.97 -5.22 5.72
CA TYR A 75 -14.13 -3.78 5.79
C TYR A 75 -14.41 -3.36 7.23
N SER A 76 -13.81 -2.24 7.63
CA SER A 76 -14.10 -1.63 8.92
C SER A 76 -15.40 -0.82 8.83
N GLU A 77 -16.25 -0.88 9.85
CA GLU A 77 -17.47 -0.05 9.90
C GLU A 77 -17.17 1.44 9.69
N ALA A 78 -18.16 2.17 9.15
CA ALA A 78 -18.05 3.62 8.98
C ALA A 78 -17.67 4.28 10.32
N GLN A 79 -16.66 5.14 10.31
CA GLN A 79 -16.07 5.81 11.49
C GLN A 79 -15.32 4.91 12.50
N SER A 80 -15.24 3.60 12.28
CA SER A 80 -14.40 2.66 13.05
C SER A 80 -13.00 2.48 12.43
N GLY A 81 -12.71 3.19 11.33
CA GLY A 81 -11.49 3.05 10.54
C GLY A 81 -10.22 3.67 11.15
N LYS A 82 -10.29 4.30 12.34
CA LYS A 82 -9.08 4.83 13.02
C LYS A 82 -8.16 3.68 13.37
N SER A 83 -7.12 3.52 12.57
CA SER A 83 -6.29 2.32 12.59
C SER A 83 -4.87 2.66 13.04
N TYR A 84 -4.10 1.59 13.25
CA TYR A 84 -2.65 1.69 13.43
C TYR A 84 -1.96 2.41 12.25
N CYS A 85 -2.53 2.32 11.04
CA CYS A 85 -2.02 3.02 9.86
C CYS A 85 -2.10 4.54 10.05
N ASP A 86 -3.19 5.08 10.59
CA ASP A 86 -3.34 6.53 10.82
C ASP A 86 -2.29 7.05 11.80
N ALA A 87 -2.03 6.31 12.88
CA ALA A 87 -1.00 6.65 13.85
C ALA A 87 0.39 6.69 13.17
N LYS A 88 0.72 5.69 12.35
CA LYS A 88 1.98 5.66 11.61
C LYS A 88 2.10 6.78 10.59
N ILE A 89 1.03 7.09 9.86
CA ILE A 89 0.99 8.22 8.93
C ILE A 89 1.16 9.54 9.68
N ALA A 90 0.59 9.70 10.87
CA ALA A 90 0.79 10.90 11.69
C ALA A 90 2.27 11.11 12.09
N HIS A 91 2.97 10.03 12.48
CA HIS A 91 4.41 10.06 12.75
C HIS A 91 5.23 10.44 11.51
N LEU A 92 4.90 9.86 10.35
CA LEU A 92 5.57 10.18 9.08
C LEU A 92 5.34 11.64 8.67
N ARG A 93 4.10 12.14 8.79
CA ARG A 93 3.78 13.56 8.52
C ARG A 93 4.56 14.49 9.45
N ARG A 94 4.76 14.11 10.72
CA ARG A 94 5.59 14.90 11.64
C ARG A 94 7.05 15.00 11.16
N LYS A 95 7.65 13.90 10.70
CA LYS A 95 9.02 13.93 10.15
C LYS A 95 9.13 14.80 8.91
N ILE A 96 8.18 14.68 7.97
CA ILE A 96 8.15 15.53 6.77
C ILE A 96 8.08 17.01 7.17
N ARG A 97 7.21 17.37 8.13
CA ARG A 97 7.13 18.75 8.63
C ARG A 97 8.44 19.24 9.25
N MET A 98 9.16 18.39 9.97
CA MET A 98 10.47 18.74 10.54
C MET A 98 11.52 18.95 9.45
N CYS A 99 11.54 18.10 8.42
CA CYS A 99 12.44 18.24 7.27
C CYS A 99 12.23 19.60 6.58
N VAL A 100 10.97 19.96 6.32
CA VAL A 100 10.59 21.28 5.77
C VAL A 100 10.98 22.43 6.71
N ALA A 101 10.75 22.28 8.02
CA ALA A 101 11.11 23.31 9.00
C ALA A 101 12.64 23.55 9.09
N ASN A 102 13.44 22.55 8.73
CA ASN A 102 14.90 22.65 8.66
C ASN A 102 15.39 23.26 7.33
N GLY A 103 14.49 23.68 6.43
CA GLY A 103 14.82 24.31 5.16
C GLY A 103 14.96 23.35 3.97
N ASN A 104 14.61 22.07 4.13
CA ASN A 104 14.69 21.08 3.05
C ASN A 104 13.41 21.07 2.20
N ASN A 105 13.56 20.78 0.91
CA ASN A 105 12.44 20.60 -0.01
C ASN A 105 11.86 19.18 0.08
N VAL A 106 10.53 19.09 -0.02
CA VAL A 106 9.78 17.83 -0.07
C VAL A 106 8.68 17.93 -1.12
N THR A 107 9.09 18.24 -2.34
CA THR A 107 8.20 18.50 -3.49
C THR A 107 8.11 17.31 -4.45
N THR A 108 9.12 16.44 -4.47
CA THR A 108 9.12 15.20 -5.29
C THR A 108 8.87 13.96 -4.43
N VAL A 109 8.51 12.84 -5.07
CA VAL A 109 8.29 11.58 -4.37
C VAL A 109 9.59 10.99 -3.82
N GLU A 110 10.71 11.24 -4.51
CA GLU A 110 12.07 10.92 -4.09
C GLU A 110 12.48 11.72 -2.86
N GLU A 111 12.27 13.04 -2.89
CA GLU A 111 12.52 13.92 -1.74
C GLU A 111 11.66 13.49 -0.53
N MET A 112 10.39 13.10 -0.77
CA MET A 112 9.53 12.59 0.29
C MET A 112 10.00 11.23 0.84
N LYS A 113 10.53 10.34 -0.02
CA LYS A 113 11.14 9.08 0.43
C LYS A 113 12.38 9.36 1.28
N GLN A 114 13.24 10.26 0.83
CA GLN A 114 14.45 10.67 1.56
C GLN A 114 14.10 11.27 2.91
N ALA A 115 13.21 12.26 2.98
CA ALA A 115 12.76 12.90 4.22
C ALA A 115 12.18 11.90 5.23
N LYS A 116 11.49 10.84 4.76
CA LYS A 116 10.98 9.78 5.65
C LYS A 116 12.10 8.90 6.21
N ASN A 117 13.11 8.61 5.39
CA ASN A 117 14.25 7.75 5.72
C ASN A 117 15.39 8.48 6.46
N GLU A 118 15.39 9.80 6.53
CA GLU A 118 16.38 10.59 7.28
C GLU A 118 16.52 10.15 8.76
N GLY A 119 17.75 10.10 9.27
CA GLY A 119 18.06 9.63 10.62
C GLY A 119 17.74 8.13 10.80
N LEU A 120 17.07 7.78 11.90
CA LEU A 120 16.69 6.38 12.19
C LEU A 120 15.38 5.92 11.50
N GLY A 121 14.86 6.70 10.54
CA GLY A 121 13.56 6.37 9.91
C GLY A 121 12.36 6.49 10.88
N VAL A 122 11.27 5.79 10.58
CA VAL A 122 10.19 5.50 11.56
C VAL A 122 10.25 4.00 11.85
N ALA A 123 10.38 3.63 13.13
CA ALA A 123 10.56 2.24 13.52
C ALA A 123 9.49 1.31 12.93
N GLY A 124 9.94 0.27 12.23
CA GLY A 124 9.10 -0.73 11.58
C GLY A 124 8.43 -0.27 10.28
N CYS A 125 8.76 0.91 9.73
CA CYS A 125 8.22 1.37 8.44
C CYS A 125 9.20 1.11 7.29
N GLN A 126 8.68 0.58 6.18
CA GLN A 126 9.37 0.43 4.90
C GLN A 126 8.66 1.30 3.86
N VAL A 127 9.41 2.04 3.05
CA VAL A 127 8.86 3.04 2.13
C VAL A 127 9.16 2.67 0.68
N ALA A 128 8.11 2.45 -0.10
CA ALA A 128 8.16 2.26 -1.54
C ALA A 128 7.60 3.51 -2.26
N VAL A 129 8.17 3.83 -3.42
CA VAL A 129 7.70 4.90 -4.32
C VAL A 129 7.15 4.22 -5.56
N ASN A 130 6.02 4.71 -6.08
CA ASN A 130 5.45 4.27 -7.35
C ASN A 130 5.38 2.73 -7.46
N ALA A 131 4.78 2.06 -6.47
CA ALA A 131 4.59 0.61 -6.54
C ALA A 131 3.85 0.27 -7.84
N ASP A 132 4.54 -0.48 -8.70
CA ASP A 132 4.21 -0.60 -10.10
C ASP A 132 2.78 -1.15 -10.31
N THR A 133 1.87 -0.29 -10.77
CA THR A 133 0.48 -0.65 -11.08
C THR A 133 0.32 -1.14 -12.53
N SER A 134 1.35 -1.00 -13.36
CA SER A 134 1.26 -1.23 -14.81
C SER A 134 1.02 -2.70 -15.18
N GLU A 135 1.58 -3.64 -14.41
CA GLU A 135 1.39 -5.09 -14.61
C GLU A 135 -0.04 -5.55 -14.30
N LEU A 136 -0.72 -4.90 -13.35
CA LEU A 136 -2.12 -5.25 -13.02
C LEU A 136 -3.08 -4.87 -14.14
N GLN A 137 -2.87 -3.73 -14.80
CA GLN A 137 -3.68 -3.31 -15.94
C GLN A 137 -3.60 -4.30 -17.11
N LYS A 138 -2.43 -4.90 -17.36
CA LYS A 138 -2.26 -5.90 -18.42
C LYS A 138 -3.00 -7.21 -18.11
N VAL A 139 -2.94 -7.66 -16.85
CA VAL A 139 -3.53 -8.93 -16.42
C VAL A 139 -5.06 -8.85 -16.32
N LEU A 140 -5.60 -7.74 -15.81
CA LEU A 140 -7.04 -7.50 -15.78
C LEU A 140 -7.66 -7.40 -17.18
N ASN A 141 -6.92 -6.90 -18.16
CA ASN A 141 -7.35 -6.89 -19.56
C ASN A 141 -7.31 -8.28 -20.23
N TYR A 142 -6.58 -9.25 -19.67
CA TYR A 142 -6.52 -10.62 -20.20
C TYR A 142 -7.56 -11.54 -19.54
N GLU A 143 -7.82 -11.39 -18.24
CA GLU A 143 -8.74 -12.28 -17.50
C GLU A 143 -10.22 -11.87 -17.58
N ILE A 144 -10.54 -10.62 -17.93
CA ILE A 144 -11.94 -10.16 -18.12
C ILE A 144 -12.49 -10.53 -19.52
N PHE A 145 -11.64 -11.03 -20.42
CA PHE A 145 -12.02 -11.47 -21.78
C PHE A 145 -12.08 -13.00 -21.96
N VAL A 146 -12.13 -13.79 -20.88
CA VAL A 146 -12.38 -15.25 -20.94
C VAL A 146 -13.75 -15.59 -20.39
#